data_AF-A0A4Q3LQV1-F1
#
_entry.id   AF-A0A4Q3LQV1-F1
#
_cell.length_a   1.000
_cell.length_b   1.000
_cell.length_c   1.000
_cell.angle_alpha   90.00
_cell.angle_beta   90.00
_cell.angle_gamma   90.00
#
_symmetry.space_group_name_H-M   'P 1'
#
loop_
_entity.id
_entity.type
_entity.pdbx_description
1 polymer ?
#
loop_
_entity_poly.entity_id
_entity_poly.type
_entity_poly.pdbx_seq_one_letter_code
_entity_poly.pdbx_strand_id
1 'polypeptide(L)'
;ARHGKGLGCDVCKPLAASIFASCWNEFVLKRDLAGLQDSNDYYLGNIQKDGTYSVVPRMPGGEVTPDGLIAVGQVAKKYGLYTKVTGGARVDMFGARVDQLPAIWEELIAAGFESGHAYGKSLRTVKSCVGSTWCRYGVQDSVGLAVELENRYKGLRAPHKIKFGVSGCTRECAEAQGKDIGVIATEKGWNLYVAGNGGMKPRHAELFATDLSKAELIQLIDRFLMFYVRTADRLQRTSTWRESLEGGLDYLKDVLIQDSLHLVAELEQQMQHVVDTYQCEWKAAVTDPAVRQRFRTFVNSAQADERIVFVQERGQIRPARPNERTDTTAVTTAVAAAVTTDTEAEPA
;
A
#
# COMPACT_ATOMS: atom_id res chain seq x y z
N ALA A 1 7.81 -36.10 9.28
CA ALA A 1 7.44 -35.32 10.49
C ALA A 1 8.20 -33.99 10.58
N ARG A 2 9.44 -33.89 10.06
CA ARG A 2 10.34 -32.72 10.16
C ARG A 2 9.77 -31.36 9.69
N HIS A 3 8.78 -31.35 8.80
CA HIS A 3 8.21 -30.11 8.22
C HIS A 3 6.71 -29.93 8.48
N GLY A 4 6.16 -30.62 9.49
CA GLY A 4 4.72 -30.63 9.76
C GLY A 4 3.90 -31.43 8.73
N LYS A 5 2.61 -31.59 9.00
CA LYS A 5 1.59 -32.14 8.07
C LYS A 5 0.34 -31.24 8.19
N GLY A 6 -0.39 -31.03 7.09
CA GLY A 6 -1.63 -30.25 7.07
C GLY A 6 -1.61 -29.10 6.07
N LEU A 7 -2.68 -28.29 6.06
CA LEU A 7 -2.88 -27.19 5.12
C LEU A 7 -2.24 -25.86 5.57
N GLY A 8 -1.62 -25.82 6.76
CA GLY A 8 -1.14 -24.59 7.41
C GLY A 8 -2.22 -23.85 8.22
N CYS A 9 -1.80 -22.97 9.13
CA CYS A 9 -2.70 -22.10 9.92
C CYS A 9 -2.61 -20.63 9.48
N ASP A 10 -3.41 -19.79 10.13
CA ASP A 10 -3.47 -18.33 9.99
C ASP A 10 -2.16 -17.60 10.33
N VAL A 11 -1.22 -18.27 10.99
CA VAL A 11 0.11 -17.74 11.31
C VAL A 11 1.17 -18.24 10.32
N CYS A 12 1.22 -19.55 10.07
CA CYS A 12 2.28 -20.15 9.25
C CYS A 12 2.18 -19.77 7.78
N LYS A 13 0.96 -19.64 7.23
CA LYS A 13 0.75 -19.29 5.83
C LYS A 13 1.24 -17.87 5.49
N PRO A 14 0.82 -16.81 6.22
CA PRO A 14 1.35 -15.47 5.99
C PRO A 14 2.86 -15.36 6.22
N LEU A 15 3.40 -16.12 7.20
CA LEU A 15 4.85 -16.17 7.41
C LEU A 15 5.58 -16.72 6.19
N ALA A 16 5.14 -17.87 5.67
CA ALA A 16 5.73 -18.46 4.46
C ALA A 16 5.58 -17.53 3.25
N ALA A 17 4.40 -16.92 3.07
CA ALA A 17 4.16 -15.94 2.03
C ALA A 17 5.13 -14.76 2.10
N SER A 18 5.36 -14.22 3.31
CA SER A 18 6.31 -13.12 3.54
C SER A 18 7.74 -13.53 3.20
N ILE A 19 8.19 -14.71 3.63
CA ILE A 19 9.55 -15.21 3.35
C ILE A 19 9.75 -15.39 1.84
N PHE A 20 8.82 -16.05 1.16
CA PHE A 20 8.93 -16.27 -0.28
C PHE A 20 8.90 -14.97 -1.08
N ALA A 21 8.07 -14.00 -0.66
CA ALA A 21 8.07 -12.67 -1.26
C ALA A 21 9.41 -11.95 -1.06
N SER A 22 10.04 -12.06 0.12
CA SER A 22 11.38 -11.47 0.34
C SER A 22 12.49 -12.13 -0.45
N CYS A 23 12.36 -13.43 -0.76
CA CYS A 23 13.40 -14.17 -1.47
C CYS A 23 13.31 -14.03 -2.99
N TRP A 24 12.09 -13.95 -3.54
CA TRP A 24 11.87 -14.06 -5.00
C TRP A 24 10.98 -12.97 -5.59
N ASN A 25 10.27 -12.20 -4.77
CA ASN A 25 9.39 -11.11 -5.19
C ASN A 25 8.40 -11.47 -6.33
N GLU A 26 7.94 -12.72 -6.33
CA GLU A 26 7.01 -13.22 -7.34
C GLU A 26 5.58 -12.70 -7.10
N PHE A 27 4.75 -12.74 -8.16
CA PHE A 27 3.36 -12.35 -8.06
C PHE A 27 2.61 -13.21 -7.03
N VAL A 28 1.99 -12.56 -6.04
CA VAL A 28 1.37 -13.23 -4.89
C VAL A 28 0.23 -14.20 -5.26
N LEU A 29 -0.39 -14.03 -6.44
CA LEU A 29 -1.45 -14.93 -6.94
C LEU A 29 -0.96 -15.99 -7.94
N LYS A 30 0.36 -16.14 -8.11
CA LYS A 30 0.93 -17.32 -8.80
C LYS A 30 0.36 -18.58 -8.16
N ARG A 31 0.07 -19.60 -8.96
CA ARG A 31 -0.68 -20.80 -8.55
C ARG A 31 -0.20 -21.40 -7.23
N ASP A 32 1.11 -21.50 -7.07
CA ASP A 32 1.73 -22.17 -5.92
C ASP A 32 1.89 -21.23 -4.69
N LEU A 33 1.67 -19.92 -4.86
CA LEU A 33 1.76 -18.90 -3.80
C LEU A 33 0.39 -18.43 -3.30
N ALA A 34 -0.63 -18.48 -4.16
CA ALA A 34 -1.96 -17.95 -3.84
C ALA A 34 -2.56 -18.58 -2.57
N GLY A 35 -2.35 -19.88 -2.35
CA GLY A 35 -2.89 -20.59 -1.18
C GLY A 35 -2.26 -20.20 0.17
N LEU A 36 -1.17 -19.42 0.14
CA LEU A 36 -0.46 -18.91 1.32
C LEU A 36 -0.94 -17.51 1.74
N GLN A 37 -1.63 -16.79 0.85
CA GLN A 37 -2.04 -15.41 1.10
C GLN A 37 -3.21 -15.35 2.07
N ASP A 38 -3.24 -14.31 2.89
CA ASP A 38 -4.45 -13.94 3.63
C ASP A 38 -5.52 -13.38 2.69
N SER A 39 -6.74 -13.14 3.20
CA SER A 39 -7.84 -12.66 2.36
C SER A 39 -7.51 -11.34 1.64
N ASN A 40 -6.72 -10.46 2.24
CA ASN A 40 -6.44 -9.15 1.69
C ASN A 40 -5.48 -9.25 0.50
N ASP A 41 -4.41 -10.02 0.64
CA ASP A 41 -3.46 -10.29 -0.44
C ASP A 41 -4.05 -11.22 -1.51
N TYR A 42 -4.94 -12.15 -1.13
CA TYR A 42 -5.62 -13.05 -2.07
C TYR A 42 -6.57 -12.30 -3.02
N TYR A 43 -7.24 -11.26 -2.54
CA TYR A 43 -8.16 -10.44 -3.34
C TYR A 43 -7.58 -9.10 -3.78
N LEU A 44 -6.30 -8.83 -3.50
CA LEU A 44 -5.62 -7.58 -3.84
C LEU A 44 -6.41 -6.33 -3.42
N GLY A 45 -7.05 -6.41 -2.25
CA GLY A 45 -7.96 -5.40 -1.72
C GLY A 45 -8.28 -5.67 -0.25
N ASN A 46 -8.45 -4.62 0.57
CA ASN A 46 -8.82 -4.84 1.96
C ASN A 46 -10.28 -5.26 2.05
N ILE A 47 -10.54 -6.41 2.65
CA ILE A 47 -11.91 -6.84 2.94
C ILE A 47 -12.55 -5.91 3.99
N GLN A 48 -13.81 -5.55 3.75
CA GLN A 48 -14.62 -4.69 4.61
C GLN A 48 -15.62 -5.53 5.41
N LYS A 49 -16.23 -4.91 6.43
CA LYS A 49 -17.14 -5.59 7.37
C LYS A 49 -18.38 -6.23 6.72
N ASP A 50 -18.73 -5.82 5.51
CA ASP A 50 -19.87 -6.31 4.73
C ASP A 50 -19.47 -7.24 3.57
N GLY A 51 -18.20 -7.63 3.49
CA GLY A 51 -17.68 -8.50 2.43
C GLY A 51 -17.27 -7.77 1.15
N THR A 52 -17.40 -6.44 1.12
CA THR A 52 -16.88 -5.60 0.02
C THR A 52 -15.38 -5.35 0.19
N TYR A 53 -14.76 -4.68 -0.77
CA TYR A 53 -13.33 -4.42 -0.82
C TYR A 53 -13.04 -2.93 -0.97
N SER A 54 -11.88 -2.50 -0.50
CA SER A 54 -11.35 -1.18 -0.83
C SER A 54 -10.38 -1.23 -2.01
N VAL A 55 -10.44 -0.18 -2.82
CA VAL A 55 -9.54 0.07 -3.96
C VAL A 55 -8.80 1.37 -3.68
N VAL A 56 -7.48 1.30 -3.70
CA VAL A 56 -6.62 2.45 -3.38
C VAL A 56 -5.54 2.54 -4.45
N PRO A 57 -5.65 3.46 -5.43
CA PRO A 57 -4.61 3.66 -6.43
C PRO A 57 -3.35 4.23 -5.77
N ARG A 58 -2.19 3.91 -6.35
CA ARG A 58 -0.92 4.49 -5.93
C ARG A 58 -0.84 5.97 -6.34
N MET A 59 -0.43 6.82 -5.41
CA MET A 59 -0.21 8.26 -5.62
C MET A 59 1.15 8.61 -4.97
N PRO A 60 2.28 8.39 -5.66
CA PRO A 60 3.62 8.61 -5.12
C PRO A 60 3.79 10.03 -4.59
N GLY A 61 4.32 10.19 -3.38
CA GLY A 61 4.47 11.51 -2.74
C GLY A 61 3.13 12.22 -2.42
N GLY A 62 1.98 11.58 -2.68
CA GLY A 62 0.67 12.22 -2.66
C GLY A 62 0.38 13.11 -3.88
N GLU A 63 1.16 12.99 -4.96
CA GLU A 63 0.91 13.72 -6.19
C GLU A 63 -0.15 13.04 -7.05
N VAL A 64 -1.02 13.86 -7.65
CA VAL A 64 -2.03 13.43 -8.62
C VAL A 64 -2.29 14.57 -9.59
N THR A 65 -2.37 14.26 -10.89
CA THR A 65 -2.74 15.26 -11.90
C THR A 65 -4.23 15.60 -11.81
N PRO A 66 -4.68 16.76 -12.30
CA PRO A 66 -6.12 17.06 -12.39
C PRO A 66 -6.90 15.98 -13.13
N ASP A 67 -6.41 15.50 -14.27
CA ASP A 67 -7.05 14.43 -15.05
C ASP A 67 -7.09 13.10 -14.29
N GLY A 68 -6.00 12.76 -13.58
CA GLY A 68 -5.96 11.57 -12.73
C GLY A 68 -6.96 11.65 -11.58
N LEU A 69 -7.11 12.83 -10.97
CA LEU A 69 -8.09 13.06 -9.89
C LEU A 69 -9.53 12.97 -10.42
N ILE A 70 -9.79 13.53 -11.62
CA ILE A 70 -11.07 13.40 -12.32
C ILE A 70 -11.37 11.92 -12.61
N ALA A 71 -10.39 11.17 -13.13
CA ALA A 71 -10.54 9.74 -13.43
C ALA A 71 -10.90 8.93 -12.18
N VAL A 72 -10.22 9.16 -11.04
CA VAL A 72 -10.56 8.52 -9.76
C VAL A 72 -12.00 8.87 -9.35
N GLY A 73 -12.40 10.13 -9.49
CA GLY A 73 -13.78 10.56 -9.20
C GLY A 73 -14.83 9.91 -10.12
N GLN A 74 -14.53 9.78 -11.41
CA GLN A 74 -15.40 9.14 -12.39
C GLN A 74 -15.57 7.64 -12.10
N VAL A 75 -14.48 6.93 -11.81
CA VAL A 75 -14.51 5.52 -11.39
C VAL A 75 -15.33 5.37 -10.10
N ALA A 76 -15.05 6.17 -9.08
CA ALA A 76 -15.81 6.11 -7.83
C ALA A 76 -17.31 6.35 -8.05
N LYS A 77 -17.69 7.33 -8.88
CA LYS A 77 -19.09 7.61 -9.23
C LYS A 77 -19.74 6.44 -9.98
N LYS A 78 -19.06 5.89 -10.99
CA LYS A 78 -19.55 4.79 -11.84
C LYS A 78 -19.85 3.53 -11.02
N TYR A 79 -18.99 3.20 -10.06
CA TYR A 79 -19.15 2.00 -9.23
C TYR A 79 -19.85 2.28 -7.89
N GLY A 80 -20.29 3.53 -7.64
CA GLY A 80 -21.00 3.91 -6.42
C GLY A 80 -20.17 3.79 -5.15
N LEU A 81 -18.87 4.07 -5.20
CA LEU A 81 -17.93 3.85 -4.11
C LEU A 81 -17.91 5.00 -3.11
N TYR A 82 -17.80 4.68 -1.81
CA TYR A 82 -17.47 5.67 -0.78
C TYR A 82 -16.02 6.13 -0.97
N THR A 83 -15.76 7.43 -0.91
CA THR A 83 -14.44 8.04 -1.14
C THR A 83 -13.94 8.81 0.08
N LYS A 84 -12.65 8.66 0.38
CA LYS A 84 -12.01 9.33 1.52
C LYS A 84 -10.56 9.68 1.24
N VAL A 85 -10.20 10.94 1.45
CA VAL A 85 -8.79 11.35 1.51
C VAL A 85 -8.16 10.84 2.81
N THR A 86 -7.01 10.21 2.70
CA THR A 86 -6.32 9.56 3.82
C THR A 86 -5.16 10.40 4.35
N GLY A 87 -4.72 10.10 5.58
CA GLY A 87 -3.50 10.70 6.15
C GLY A 87 -2.20 10.32 5.43
N GLY A 88 -2.26 9.43 4.42
CA GLY A 88 -1.17 9.14 3.51
C GLY A 88 -1.17 9.97 2.24
N ALA A 89 -2.01 11.02 2.15
CA ALA A 89 -2.20 11.84 0.96
C ALA A 89 -2.66 11.03 -0.28
N ARG A 90 -3.60 10.10 -0.08
CA ARG A 90 -4.20 9.28 -1.15
C ARG A 90 -5.72 9.25 -1.03
N VAL A 91 -6.40 8.86 -2.11
CA VAL A 91 -7.85 8.61 -2.13
C VAL A 91 -8.12 7.12 -1.96
N ASP A 92 -8.83 6.76 -0.88
CA ASP A 92 -9.35 5.42 -0.70
C ASP A 92 -10.79 5.35 -1.20
N MET A 93 -11.11 4.30 -1.98
CA MET A 93 -12.46 3.98 -2.45
C MET A 93 -12.95 2.68 -1.80
N PHE A 94 -14.17 2.66 -1.28
CA PHE A 94 -14.74 1.54 -0.51
C PHE A 94 -16.10 1.10 -1.06
N GLY A 95 -16.46 -0.16 -0.83
CA GLY A 95 -17.74 -0.73 -1.25
C GLY A 95 -17.68 -1.47 -2.58
N ALA A 96 -16.48 -1.70 -3.14
CA ALA A 96 -16.34 -2.47 -4.36
C ALA A 96 -16.68 -3.95 -4.09
N ARG A 97 -17.54 -4.54 -4.90
CA ARG A 97 -17.77 -5.99 -4.84
C ARG A 97 -16.60 -6.73 -5.49
N VAL A 98 -16.42 -7.99 -5.12
CA VAL A 98 -15.32 -8.82 -5.66
C VAL A 98 -15.36 -8.92 -7.19
N ASP A 99 -16.55 -9.02 -7.79
CA ASP A 99 -16.75 -9.10 -9.23
C ASP A 99 -16.41 -7.80 -9.98
N GLN A 100 -16.43 -6.67 -9.28
CA GLN A 100 -16.13 -5.35 -9.86
C GLN A 100 -14.63 -5.04 -9.86
N LEU A 101 -13.84 -5.71 -9.01
CA LEU A 101 -12.44 -5.38 -8.79
C LEU A 101 -11.62 -5.32 -10.10
N PRO A 102 -11.64 -6.33 -10.99
CA PRO A 102 -10.86 -6.27 -12.23
C PRO A 102 -11.24 -5.10 -13.13
N ALA A 103 -12.54 -4.79 -13.27
CA ALA A 103 -13.01 -3.70 -14.12
C ALA A 103 -12.62 -2.32 -13.56
N ILE A 104 -12.72 -2.14 -12.24
CA ILE A 104 -12.23 -0.93 -11.57
C ILE A 104 -10.73 -0.75 -11.80
N TRP A 105 -9.94 -1.82 -11.66
CA TRP A 105 -8.50 -1.77 -11.86
C TRP A 105 -8.13 -1.45 -13.31
N GLU A 106 -8.82 -2.02 -14.30
CA GLU A 106 -8.61 -1.72 -15.72
C GLU A 106 -8.77 -0.23 -16.03
N GLU A 107 -9.83 0.40 -15.52
CA GLU A 107 -10.07 1.84 -15.70
C GLU A 107 -9.01 2.70 -15.01
N LEU A 108 -8.61 2.34 -13.79
CA LEU A 108 -7.54 3.05 -13.08
C LEU A 108 -6.19 2.90 -13.78
N ILE A 109 -5.86 1.70 -14.28
CA ILE A 109 -4.63 1.45 -15.06
C ILE A 109 -4.64 2.24 -16.36
N ALA A 110 -5.78 2.30 -17.05
CA ALA A 110 -5.94 3.11 -18.26
C ALA A 110 -5.73 4.62 -17.98
N ALA A 111 -6.06 5.07 -16.77
CA ALA A 111 -5.78 6.43 -16.29
C ALA A 111 -4.36 6.62 -15.73
N GLY A 112 -3.49 5.61 -15.82
CA GLY A 112 -2.07 5.69 -15.42
C GLY A 112 -1.78 5.30 -13.96
N PHE A 113 -2.76 4.75 -13.23
CA PHE A 113 -2.55 4.32 -11.84
C PHE A 113 -2.05 2.87 -11.73
N GLU A 114 -1.36 2.61 -10.62
CA GLU A 114 -0.93 1.27 -10.20
C GLU A 114 -1.62 0.86 -8.88
N SER A 115 -1.46 -0.40 -8.47
CA SER A 115 -1.89 -0.84 -7.14
C SER A 115 -1.17 -0.05 -6.04
N GLY A 116 -1.96 0.56 -5.15
CA GLY A 116 -1.45 1.24 -3.96
C GLY A 116 -1.04 0.30 -2.83
N HIS A 117 -1.15 -1.03 -3.01
CA HIS A 117 -0.84 -2.06 -2.02
C HIS A 117 -1.40 -1.77 -0.61
N ALA A 118 -2.57 -1.12 -0.54
CA ALA A 118 -3.18 -0.76 0.74
C ALA A 118 -3.64 -1.99 1.55
N TYR A 119 -3.65 -3.17 0.96
CA TYR A 119 -4.02 -4.45 1.56
C TYR A 119 -2.82 -5.19 2.15
N GLY A 120 -1.69 -5.17 1.46
CA GLY A 120 -0.51 -5.96 1.80
C GLY A 120 0.25 -5.54 3.06
N LYS A 121 1.06 -6.45 3.59
CA LYS A 121 2.18 -6.14 4.48
C LYS A 121 3.38 -5.67 3.64
N SER A 122 3.33 -4.42 3.24
CA SER A 122 4.25 -3.80 2.28
C SER A 122 4.38 -2.30 2.55
N LEU A 123 5.13 -1.60 1.69
CA LEU A 123 5.10 -0.14 1.64
C LEU A 123 3.68 0.36 1.36
N ARG A 124 3.14 1.13 2.30
CA ARG A 124 1.82 1.75 2.16
C ARG A 124 1.86 3.09 1.45
N THR A 125 2.76 3.98 1.84
CA THR A 125 2.81 5.35 1.32
C THR A 125 4.12 6.01 1.73
N VAL A 126 4.61 6.90 0.88
CA VAL A 126 5.62 7.90 1.21
C VAL A 126 4.93 9.26 1.23
N LYS A 127 4.59 9.75 2.42
CA LYS A 127 3.99 11.08 2.58
C LYS A 127 5.08 12.13 2.44
N SER A 128 4.86 13.16 1.63
CA SER A 128 5.73 14.34 1.58
C SER A 128 4.99 15.63 1.90
N CYS A 129 5.75 16.65 2.30
CA CYS A 129 5.32 18.03 2.15
C CYS A 129 5.71 18.55 0.76
N VAL A 130 5.23 19.75 0.40
CA VAL A 130 5.48 20.35 -0.93
C VAL A 130 6.93 20.82 -1.17
N GLY A 131 7.83 20.63 -0.20
CA GLY A 131 9.27 20.84 -0.35
C GLY A 131 9.69 22.26 -0.76
N SER A 132 10.93 22.40 -1.24
CA SER A 132 11.43 23.63 -1.86
C SER A 132 10.74 23.98 -3.19
N THR A 133 9.99 23.04 -3.76
CA THR A 133 9.21 23.24 -4.99
C THR A 133 8.14 24.33 -4.82
N TRP A 134 7.50 24.40 -3.65
CA TRP A 134 6.42 25.37 -3.40
C TRP A 134 6.51 26.10 -2.06
N CYS A 135 7.08 25.48 -1.02
CA CYS A 135 7.11 26.07 0.30
C CYS A 135 8.28 27.06 0.41
N ARG A 136 8.00 28.29 0.85
CA ARG A 136 9.03 29.30 1.14
C ARG A 136 10.07 28.91 2.21
N TYR A 137 9.79 27.84 2.97
CA TYR A 137 10.67 27.28 3.99
C TYR A 137 11.31 25.96 3.56
N GLY A 138 10.98 25.45 2.37
CA GLY A 138 11.54 24.21 1.86
C GLY A 138 13.03 24.39 1.61
N VAL A 139 13.83 23.52 2.24
CA VAL A 139 15.29 23.48 2.10
C VAL A 139 15.67 22.58 0.92
N GLN A 140 15.00 21.44 0.77
CA GLN A 140 15.22 20.52 -0.34
C GLN A 140 13.90 20.01 -0.95
N ASP A 141 14.00 19.41 -2.13
CA ASP A 141 12.88 18.82 -2.84
C ASP A 141 12.45 17.50 -2.20
N SER A 142 11.54 17.60 -1.23
CA SER A 142 10.96 16.43 -0.57
C SER A 142 9.95 15.68 -1.43
N VAL A 143 9.36 16.33 -2.44
CA VAL A 143 8.34 15.70 -3.29
C VAL A 143 9.01 14.75 -4.25
N GLY A 144 10.02 15.24 -5.00
CA GLY A 144 10.80 14.40 -5.91
C GLY A 144 11.45 13.21 -5.19
N LEU A 145 12.03 13.45 -4.02
CA LEU A 145 12.58 12.36 -3.20
C LEU A 145 11.50 11.37 -2.74
N ALA A 146 10.33 11.83 -2.32
CA ALA A 146 9.25 10.92 -1.90
C ALA A 146 8.73 10.06 -3.06
N VAL A 147 8.59 10.62 -4.25
CA VAL A 147 8.23 9.90 -5.47
C VAL A 147 9.29 8.84 -5.81
N GLU A 148 10.57 9.19 -5.73
CA GLU A 148 11.69 8.28 -5.97
C GLU A 148 11.69 7.11 -4.98
N LEU A 149 11.59 7.40 -3.67
CA LEU A 149 11.53 6.36 -2.64
C LEU A 149 10.28 5.49 -2.77
N GLU A 150 9.11 6.07 -3.08
CA GLU A 150 7.89 5.27 -3.24
C GLU A 150 8.01 4.31 -4.42
N ASN A 151 8.56 4.78 -5.56
CA ASN A 151 8.77 3.93 -6.73
C ASN A 151 9.86 2.88 -6.52
N ARG A 152 10.90 3.16 -5.73
CA ARG A 152 11.92 2.17 -5.38
C ARG A 152 11.33 1.05 -4.51
N TYR A 153 10.57 1.38 -3.47
CA TYR A 153 10.14 0.41 -2.46
C TYR A 153 8.72 -0.14 -2.65
N LYS A 154 7.98 0.24 -3.72
CA LYS A 154 6.57 -0.19 -3.94
C LYS A 154 6.37 -1.70 -4.09
N GLY A 155 7.42 -2.44 -4.46
CA GLY A 155 7.41 -3.91 -4.57
C GLY A 155 7.69 -4.63 -3.25
N LEU A 156 8.21 -3.96 -2.24
CA LEU A 156 8.69 -4.60 -1.03
C LEU A 156 7.54 -5.19 -0.20
N ARG A 157 7.55 -6.52 -0.02
CA ARG A 157 6.82 -7.19 1.07
C ARG A 157 7.69 -7.28 2.31
N ALA A 158 7.08 -7.10 3.47
CA ALA A 158 7.77 -7.03 4.74
C ALA A 158 6.96 -7.70 5.86
N PRO A 159 7.60 -8.04 7.00
CA PRO A 159 6.92 -8.67 8.14
C PRO A 159 5.67 -7.91 8.59
N HIS A 160 5.68 -6.58 8.46
CA HIS A 160 4.50 -5.75 8.63
C HIS A 160 4.48 -4.56 7.65
N LYS A 161 3.35 -3.86 7.57
CA LYS A 161 3.20 -2.61 6.79
C LYS A 161 4.23 -1.55 7.22
N ILE A 162 4.82 -0.88 6.23
CA ILE A 162 5.84 0.17 6.40
C ILE A 162 5.30 1.48 5.82
N LYS A 163 5.57 2.61 6.49
CA LYS A 163 5.24 3.95 6.02
C LYS A 163 6.46 4.84 6.07
N PHE A 164 6.52 5.78 5.14
CA PHE A 164 7.59 6.76 5.08
C PHE A 164 7.02 8.17 5.26
N GLY A 165 7.87 9.09 5.67
CA GLY A 165 7.60 10.52 5.63
C GLY A 165 8.85 11.28 5.18
N VAL A 166 8.71 12.17 4.21
CA VAL A 166 9.81 12.99 3.66
C VAL A 166 9.46 14.46 3.84
N SER A 167 10.17 15.14 4.73
CA SER A 167 9.98 16.56 5.01
C SER A 167 11.13 17.37 4.40
N GLY A 168 10.80 18.36 3.59
CA GLY A 168 11.77 19.25 2.95
C GLY A 168 12.41 20.28 3.90
N CYS A 169 12.07 20.26 5.20
CA CYS A 169 12.71 21.07 6.26
C CYS A 169 12.32 20.53 7.65
N THR A 170 12.90 21.11 8.70
CA THR A 170 12.67 20.76 10.11
C THR A 170 11.27 21.08 10.64
N ARG A 171 10.41 21.78 9.87
CA ARG A 171 8.99 21.98 10.20
C ARG A 171 8.15 20.71 10.08
N GLU A 172 8.70 19.67 9.47
CA GLU A 172 8.24 18.30 9.68
C GLU A 172 6.79 18.03 9.19
N CYS A 173 6.30 18.76 8.19
CA CYS A 173 4.88 18.64 7.77
C CYS A 173 4.48 17.23 7.26
N ALA A 174 5.44 16.36 6.96
CA ALA A 174 5.18 14.98 6.56
C ALA A 174 5.05 13.98 7.74
N GLU A 175 5.24 14.42 8.99
CA GLU A 175 5.22 13.55 10.18
C GLU A 175 6.23 12.39 10.07
N ALA A 176 7.35 12.61 9.37
CA ALA A 176 8.51 11.74 9.20
C ALA A 176 8.97 11.04 10.50
N GLN A 177 9.05 11.74 11.63
CA GLN A 177 9.45 11.13 12.91
C GLN A 177 8.37 10.19 13.48
N GLY A 178 7.15 10.18 12.95
CA GLY A 178 6.10 9.22 13.29
C GLY A 178 6.03 8.00 12.38
N LYS A 179 6.98 7.83 11.45
CA LYS A 179 6.99 6.79 10.41
C LYS A 179 8.10 5.78 10.61
N ASP A 180 7.94 4.62 9.96
CA ASP A 180 8.92 3.55 10.01
C ASP A 180 10.27 4.02 9.41
N ILE A 181 10.20 4.84 8.36
CA ILE A 181 11.32 5.60 7.77
C ILE A 181 10.95 7.09 7.72
N GLY A 182 11.72 7.92 8.40
CA GLY A 182 11.58 9.37 8.40
C GLY A 182 12.77 10.01 7.71
N VAL A 183 12.53 10.95 6.81
CA VAL A 183 13.56 11.71 6.10
C VAL A 183 13.30 13.19 6.30
N ILE A 184 14.29 13.92 6.81
CA ILE A 184 14.17 15.36 7.06
C ILE A 184 15.36 16.07 6.42
N ALA A 185 15.08 17.04 5.54
CA ALA A 185 16.11 17.83 4.89
C ALA A 185 16.80 18.79 5.88
N THR A 186 18.11 18.92 5.71
CA THR A 186 18.96 19.97 6.29
C THR A 186 19.65 20.73 5.15
N GLU A 187 20.34 21.82 5.48
CA GLU A 187 21.16 22.56 4.51
C GLU A 187 22.36 21.74 4.00
N LYS A 188 22.76 20.70 4.74
CA LYS A 188 23.93 19.87 4.42
C LYS A 188 23.57 18.56 3.72
N GLY A 189 22.31 18.11 3.82
CA GLY A 189 21.89 16.82 3.28
C GLY A 189 20.56 16.36 3.88
N TRP A 190 20.45 15.06 4.12
CA TRP A 190 19.26 14.42 4.66
C TRP A 190 19.54 13.71 5.98
N ASN A 191 18.72 13.97 6.98
CA ASN A 191 18.70 13.19 8.21
C ASN A 191 17.73 12.02 8.06
N LEU A 192 18.21 10.82 8.35
CA LEU A 192 17.46 9.58 8.34
C LEU A 192 17.05 9.21 9.77
N TYR A 193 15.75 9.02 9.97
CA TYR A 193 15.14 8.51 11.19
C TYR A 193 14.50 7.16 10.92
N VAL A 194 14.58 6.24 11.88
CA VAL A 194 14.07 4.86 11.70
C VAL A 194 13.25 4.38 12.89
N ALA A 195 12.42 3.35 12.66
CA ALA A 195 11.68 2.62 13.70
C ALA A 195 10.63 3.47 14.46
N GLY A 196 10.02 4.46 13.80
CA GLY A 196 8.84 5.16 14.30
C GLY A 196 7.53 4.49 13.87
N ASN A 197 6.45 4.76 14.58
CA ASN A 197 5.12 4.37 14.15
C ASN A 197 4.01 5.19 14.80
N GLY A 198 2.96 5.47 14.04
CA GLY A 198 1.62 5.67 14.59
C GLY A 198 0.93 4.35 14.98
N GLY A 199 -0.22 4.44 15.65
CA GLY A 199 -1.06 3.29 16.02
C GLY A 199 -1.37 3.24 17.51
N MET A 200 -1.72 2.05 18.02
CA MET A 200 -2.15 1.86 19.42
C MET A 200 -1.06 2.25 20.43
N LYS A 201 0.20 1.95 20.12
CA LYS A 201 1.38 2.39 20.88
C LYS A 201 2.24 3.26 19.96
N PRO A 202 2.00 4.57 19.91
CA PRO A 202 2.80 5.45 19.07
C PRO A 202 4.24 5.52 19.58
N ARG A 203 5.19 5.63 18.66
CA ARG A 203 6.62 5.73 18.94
C ARG A 203 7.27 6.67 17.95
N HIS A 204 8.12 7.57 18.44
CA HIS A 204 8.95 8.39 17.57
C HIS A 204 10.11 7.57 17.00
N ALA A 205 10.42 7.82 15.73
CA ALA A 205 11.59 7.32 15.06
C ALA A 205 12.85 7.92 15.69
N GLU A 206 13.94 7.17 15.67
CA GLU A 206 15.22 7.59 16.22
C GLU A 206 16.16 8.03 15.11
N LEU A 207 16.98 9.05 15.38
CA LEU A 207 17.97 9.56 14.43
C LEU A 207 19.04 8.49 14.16
N PHE A 208 19.06 8.00 12.93
CA PHE A 208 19.95 6.93 12.49
C PHE A 208 21.24 7.48 11.90
N ALA A 209 21.14 8.46 11.00
CA ALA A 209 22.28 9.14 10.39
C ALA A 209 21.90 10.54 9.94
N THR A 210 22.89 11.42 9.80
CA THR A 210 22.70 12.85 9.52
C THR A 210 23.46 13.29 8.27
N ASP A 211 22.99 14.38 7.67
CA ASP A 211 23.69 15.09 6.58
C ASP A 211 24.08 14.18 5.40
N LEU A 212 23.24 13.18 5.11
CA LEU A 212 23.47 12.21 4.05
C LEU A 212 23.25 12.85 2.68
N SER A 213 24.06 12.45 1.69
CA SER A 213 23.68 12.60 0.29
C SER A 213 22.47 11.71 -0.03
N LYS A 214 21.79 12.00 -1.16
CA LYS A 214 20.65 11.18 -1.60
C LYS A 214 21.05 9.71 -1.83
N ALA A 215 22.24 9.46 -2.37
CA ALA A 215 22.73 8.11 -2.65
C ALA A 215 22.97 7.31 -1.34
N GLU A 216 23.66 7.91 -0.37
CA GLU A 216 23.91 7.30 0.93
C GLU A 216 22.60 7.06 1.70
N LEU A 217 21.66 8.01 1.62
CA LEU A 217 20.32 7.86 2.20
C LEU A 217 19.60 6.62 1.65
N ILE A 218 19.59 6.44 0.33
CA ILE A 218 18.94 5.30 -0.31
C ILE A 218 19.63 3.99 0.12
N GLN A 219 20.97 3.94 0.09
CA GLN A 219 21.71 2.75 0.54
C GLN A 219 21.41 2.38 1.99
N LEU A 220 21.37 3.35 2.91
CA LEU A 220 21.04 3.07 4.32
C LEU A 220 19.59 2.61 4.50
N ILE A 221 18.65 3.14 3.71
CA ILE A 221 17.26 2.67 3.73
C ILE A 221 17.19 1.23 3.19
N ASP A 222 17.86 0.92 2.08
CA ASP A 222 17.93 -0.44 1.51
C ASP A 222 18.41 -1.45 2.57
N ARG A 223 19.54 -1.15 3.22
CA ARG A 223 20.15 -1.96 4.29
C ARG A 223 19.21 -2.15 5.46
N PHE A 224 18.62 -1.06 5.97
CA PHE A 224 17.69 -1.12 7.11
C PHE A 224 16.48 -1.99 6.81
N LEU A 225 15.85 -1.79 5.64
CA LEU A 225 14.64 -2.53 5.27
C LEU A 225 14.94 -4.01 5.05
N MET A 226 16.02 -4.35 4.36
CA MET A 226 16.39 -5.75 4.14
C MET A 226 16.79 -6.44 5.45
N PHE A 227 17.52 -5.76 6.33
CA PHE A 227 17.87 -6.31 7.63
C PHE A 227 16.63 -6.53 8.50
N TYR A 228 15.68 -5.58 8.51
CA TYR A 228 14.37 -5.74 9.14
C TYR A 228 13.60 -6.93 8.58
N VAL A 229 13.53 -7.07 7.26
CA VAL A 229 12.83 -8.18 6.58
C VAL A 229 13.43 -9.53 6.96
N ARG A 230 14.76 -9.62 7.10
CA ARG A 230 15.45 -10.87 7.46
C ARG A 230 15.32 -11.27 8.93
N THR A 231 15.25 -10.29 9.84
CA THR A 231 15.48 -10.54 11.28
C THR A 231 14.26 -10.32 12.15
N ALA A 232 13.24 -9.61 11.69
CA ALA A 232 12.03 -9.39 12.48
C ALA A 232 11.13 -10.63 12.51
N ASP A 233 10.42 -10.81 13.63
CA ASP A 233 9.40 -11.84 13.76
C ASP A 233 8.18 -11.49 12.90
N ARG A 234 7.36 -12.50 12.63
CA ARG A 234 6.10 -12.39 11.88
C ARG A 234 5.21 -11.29 12.46
N LEU A 235 4.66 -10.45 11.59
CA LEU A 235 3.76 -9.35 11.97
C LEU A 235 4.35 -8.33 12.96
N GLN A 236 5.67 -8.32 13.15
CA GLN A 236 6.35 -7.37 14.04
C GLN A 236 6.55 -6.02 13.35
N ARG A 237 6.26 -4.90 14.02
CA ARG A 237 6.55 -3.55 13.52
C ARG A 237 8.04 -3.23 13.66
N THR A 238 8.56 -2.33 12.82
CA THR A 238 9.95 -1.83 12.90
C THR A 238 10.31 -1.31 14.29
N SER A 239 9.38 -0.62 14.97
CA SER A 239 9.54 -0.14 16.35
C SER A 239 9.75 -1.25 17.37
N THR A 240 8.82 -2.21 17.41
CA THR A 240 8.90 -3.37 18.32
C THR A 240 10.06 -4.29 17.97
N TRP A 241 10.44 -4.36 16.70
CA TRP A 241 11.62 -5.08 16.25
C TRP A 241 12.89 -4.43 16.78
N ARG A 242 13.07 -3.13 16.58
CA ARG A 242 14.18 -2.37 17.16
C ARG A 242 14.26 -2.56 18.67
N GLU A 243 13.13 -2.53 19.39
CA GLU A 243 13.09 -2.72 20.85
C GLU A 243 13.54 -4.12 21.30
N SER A 244 13.36 -5.14 20.45
CA SER A 244 13.78 -6.51 20.75
C SER A 244 15.26 -6.79 20.47
N LEU A 245 15.96 -5.89 19.78
CA LEU A 245 17.38 -6.07 19.46
C LEU A 245 18.25 -5.72 20.68
N GLU A 246 19.11 -6.65 21.07
CA GLU A 246 20.18 -6.38 22.03
C GLU A 246 21.11 -5.31 21.47
N GLY A 247 21.44 -4.28 22.26
CA GLY A 247 22.17 -3.09 21.80
C GLY A 247 21.33 -2.07 21.00
N GLY A 248 20.07 -2.38 20.69
CA GLY A 248 19.10 -1.44 20.13
C GLY A 248 19.58 -0.71 18.87
N LEU A 249 19.53 0.62 18.88
CA LEU A 249 19.92 1.45 17.73
C LEU A 249 21.42 1.39 17.45
N ASP A 250 22.26 1.27 18.48
CA ASP A 250 23.71 1.24 18.30
C ASP A 250 24.15 -0.05 17.61
N TYR A 251 23.50 -1.17 17.93
CA TYR A 251 23.69 -2.42 17.20
C TYR A 251 23.30 -2.27 15.71
N LEU A 252 22.18 -1.61 15.42
CA LEU A 252 21.79 -1.36 14.02
C LEU A 252 22.81 -0.49 13.28
N LYS A 253 23.41 0.51 13.93
CA LYS A 253 24.46 1.35 13.32
C LYS A 253 25.73 0.54 13.08
N ASP A 254 26.13 -0.29 14.04
CA ASP A 254 27.28 -1.18 13.91
C ASP A 254 27.14 -2.12 12.70
N VAL A 255 25.98 -2.79 12.57
CA VAL A 255 25.73 -3.72 11.47
C VAL A 255 25.57 -3.02 10.12
N LEU A 256 24.82 -1.92 10.04
CA LEU A 256 24.39 -1.36 8.75
C LEU A 256 25.26 -0.19 8.25
N ILE A 257 26.04 0.43 9.14
CA ILE A 257 26.97 1.52 8.81
C ILE A 257 28.41 1.02 8.89
N GLN A 258 28.79 0.34 9.97
CA GLN A 258 30.16 -0.18 10.15
C GLN A 258 30.36 -1.57 9.51
N ASP A 259 29.28 -2.18 8.99
CA ASP A 259 29.30 -3.49 8.34
C ASP A 259 29.95 -4.59 9.19
N SER A 260 29.71 -4.57 10.51
CA SER A 260 30.36 -5.49 11.46
C SER A 260 30.05 -6.97 11.23
N LEU A 261 28.96 -7.27 10.50
CA LEU A 261 28.58 -8.63 10.10
C LEU A 261 28.90 -8.95 8.63
N HIS A 262 29.48 -8.02 7.88
CA HIS A 262 29.79 -8.18 6.45
C HIS A 262 28.57 -8.55 5.59
N LEU A 263 27.43 -7.90 5.85
CA LEU A 263 26.15 -8.19 5.20
C LEU A 263 25.70 -7.10 4.23
N VAL A 264 26.29 -5.90 4.30
CA VAL A 264 25.79 -4.71 3.59
C VAL A 264 25.63 -4.94 2.09
N ALA A 265 26.63 -5.52 1.42
CA ALA A 265 26.57 -5.77 -0.02
C ALA A 265 25.44 -6.74 -0.40
N GLU A 266 25.22 -7.77 0.42
CA GLU A 266 24.15 -8.76 0.21
C GLU A 266 22.76 -8.14 0.42
N LEU A 267 22.61 -7.27 1.42
CA LEU A 267 21.37 -6.53 1.68
C LEU A 267 21.05 -5.59 0.51
N GLU A 268 22.02 -4.82 0.03
CA GLU A 268 21.83 -3.93 -1.11
C GLU A 268 21.46 -4.70 -2.39
N GLN A 269 22.14 -5.82 -2.66
CA GLN A 269 21.81 -6.68 -3.79
C GLN A 269 20.39 -7.26 -3.71
N GLN A 270 19.95 -7.67 -2.52
CA GLN A 270 18.58 -8.16 -2.33
C GLN A 270 17.53 -7.08 -2.55
N MET A 271 17.76 -5.86 -2.06
CA MET A 271 16.84 -4.76 -2.35
C MET A 271 16.82 -4.45 -3.85
N GLN A 272 17.97 -4.45 -4.51
CA GLN A 272 18.03 -4.21 -5.94
C GLN A 272 17.26 -5.28 -6.73
N HIS A 273 17.32 -6.55 -6.32
CA HIS A 273 16.47 -7.60 -6.90
C HIS A 273 14.98 -7.29 -6.76
N VAL A 274 14.52 -6.82 -5.60
CA VAL A 274 13.11 -6.42 -5.39
C VAL A 274 12.71 -5.25 -6.31
N VAL A 275 13.60 -4.27 -6.50
CA VAL A 275 13.38 -3.14 -7.42
C VAL A 275 13.25 -3.64 -8.86
N ASP A 276 14.19 -4.46 -9.30
CA ASP A 276 14.29 -4.93 -10.70
C ASP A 276 13.16 -5.89 -11.10
N THR A 277 12.57 -6.57 -10.13
CA THR A 277 11.50 -7.56 -10.36
C THR A 277 10.09 -7.03 -10.06
N TYR A 278 9.95 -5.73 -9.79
CA TYR A 278 8.64 -5.15 -9.52
C TYR A 278 7.65 -5.38 -10.66
N GLN A 279 6.44 -5.79 -10.29
CA GLN A 279 5.30 -5.86 -11.18
C GLN A 279 4.04 -5.33 -10.48
N CYS A 280 3.19 -4.62 -11.24
CA CYS A 280 1.92 -4.13 -10.72
C CYS A 280 0.93 -5.30 -10.59
N GLU A 281 0.53 -5.62 -9.36
CA GLU A 281 -0.35 -6.75 -9.04
C GLU A 281 -1.73 -6.65 -9.71
N TRP A 282 -2.28 -5.42 -9.82
CA TRP A 282 -3.53 -5.19 -10.54
C TRP A 282 -3.37 -5.50 -12.04
N LYS A 283 -2.28 -5.03 -12.66
CA LYS A 283 -2.00 -5.30 -14.07
C LYS A 283 -1.84 -6.80 -14.32
N ALA A 284 -1.09 -7.49 -13.47
CA ALA A 284 -0.95 -8.94 -13.55
C ALA A 284 -2.30 -9.67 -13.41
N ALA A 285 -3.15 -9.23 -12.47
CA ALA A 285 -4.45 -9.85 -12.23
C ALA A 285 -5.46 -9.66 -13.37
N VAL A 286 -5.46 -8.50 -14.04
CA VAL A 286 -6.41 -8.23 -15.15
C VAL A 286 -5.95 -8.84 -16.47
N THR A 287 -4.63 -9.00 -16.68
CA THR A 287 -4.07 -9.53 -17.93
C THR A 287 -4.02 -11.05 -17.99
N ASP A 288 -3.91 -11.74 -16.85
CA ASP A 288 -3.98 -13.21 -16.78
C ASP A 288 -5.43 -13.69 -16.59
N PRO A 289 -6.03 -14.37 -17.59
CA PRO A 289 -7.40 -14.86 -17.49
C PRO A 289 -7.62 -15.85 -16.34
N ALA A 290 -6.62 -16.66 -15.99
CA ALA A 290 -6.73 -17.65 -14.90
C ALA A 290 -6.76 -16.95 -13.54
N VAL A 291 -6.05 -15.83 -13.40
CA VAL A 291 -6.09 -15.00 -12.18
C VAL A 291 -7.38 -14.20 -12.15
N ARG A 292 -7.80 -13.61 -13.27
CA ARG A 292 -9.06 -12.83 -13.36
C ARG A 292 -10.28 -13.63 -12.90
N GLN A 293 -10.35 -14.92 -13.23
CA GLN A 293 -11.45 -15.80 -12.84
C GLN A 293 -11.66 -15.93 -11.33
N ARG A 294 -10.66 -15.59 -10.51
CA ARG A 294 -10.76 -15.59 -9.04
C ARG A 294 -11.70 -14.51 -8.51
N PHE A 295 -11.89 -13.43 -9.26
CA PHE A 295 -12.68 -12.28 -8.86
C PHE A 295 -14.13 -12.42 -9.32
N ARG A 296 -14.80 -13.48 -8.85
CA ARG A 296 -16.21 -13.74 -9.12
C ARG A 296 -16.95 -13.99 -7.81
N THR A 297 -18.16 -13.45 -7.72
CA THR A 297 -19.03 -13.65 -6.56
C THR A 297 -19.47 -15.10 -6.41
N PHE A 298 -19.88 -15.71 -7.52
CA PHE A 298 -20.29 -17.11 -7.57
C PHE A 298 -19.58 -17.83 -8.73
N VAL A 299 -19.21 -19.09 -8.52
CA VAL A 299 -18.58 -19.91 -9.57
C VAL A 299 -19.58 -20.21 -10.70
N ASN A 300 -20.86 -20.35 -10.35
CA ASN A 300 -21.92 -20.84 -11.24
C ASN A 300 -22.97 -19.78 -11.62
N SER A 301 -22.79 -18.51 -11.23
CA SER A 301 -23.77 -17.45 -11.47
C SER A 301 -23.09 -16.10 -11.69
N ALA A 302 -23.68 -15.28 -12.56
CA ALA A 302 -23.29 -13.89 -12.78
C ALA A 302 -24.05 -12.90 -11.87
N GLN A 303 -24.91 -13.40 -10.99
CA GLN A 303 -25.67 -12.55 -10.06
C GLN A 303 -24.74 -11.86 -9.05
N ALA A 304 -25.11 -10.63 -8.68
CA ALA A 304 -24.46 -9.92 -7.58
C ALA A 304 -24.84 -10.53 -6.23
N ASP A 305 -24.04 -10.29 -5.20
CA ASP A 305 -24.37 -10.71 -3.83
C ASP A 305 -25.46 -9.78 -3.25
N GLU A 306 -26.70 -10.25 -3.23
CA GLU A 306 -27.87 -9.52 -2.69
C GLU A 306 -27.75 -9.20 -1.20
N ARG A 307 -26.80 -9.83 -0.47
CA ARG A 307 -26.55 -9.54 0.95
C ARG A 307 -25.78 -8.24 1.15
N ILE A 308 -25.14 -7.71 0.11
CA ILE A 308 -24.43 -6.43 0.15
C ILE A 308 -25.46 -5.31 -0.03
N VAL A 309 -25.80 -4.66 1.08
CA VAL A 309 -26.78 -3.57 1.11
C VAL A 309 -26.13 -2.30 1.63
N PHE A 310 -26.32 -1.20 0.91
CA PHE A 310 -25.82 0.13 1.27
C PHE A 310 -26.95 1.09 1.63
N VAL A 311 -26.65 2.05 2.49
CA VAL A 311 -27.53 3.17 2.87
C VAL A 311 -26.78 4.48 2.61
N GLN A 312 -27.51 5.52 2.21
CA GLN A 312 -26.96 6.87 2.02
C GLN A 312 -26.80 7.57 3.37
N GLU A 313 -25.61 8.11 3.64
CA GLU A 313 -25.30 8.88 4.84
C GLU A 313 -24.20 9.91 4.54
N ARG A 314 -24.44 11.18 4.88
CA ARG A 314 -23.53 12.31 4.58
C ARG A 314 -23.18 12.43 3.08
N GLY A 315 -24.15 12.18 2.21
CA GLY A 315 -23.97 12.30 0.75
C GLY A 315 -23.10 11.20 0.13
N GLN A 316 -22.84 10.10 0.83
CA GLN A 316 -22.12 8.93 0.32
C GLN A 316 -22.76 7.64 0.82
N ILE A 317 -22.35 6.50 0.25
CA ILE A 317 -22.79 5.19 0.73
C ILE A 317 -22.08 4.77 2.03
N ARG A 318 -22.76 3.93 2.81
CA ARG A 318 -22.16 3.11 3.87
C ARG A 318 -22.83 1.74 3.94
N PRO A 319 -22.18 0.71 4.48
CA PRO A 319 -22.84 -0.58 4.69
C PRO A 319 -24.05 -0.45 5.63
N ALA A 320 -25.15 -1.13 5.29
CA ALA A 320 -26.35 -1.19 6.11
C ALA A 320 -26.06 -1.86 7.47
N ARG A 321 -26.58 -1.26 8.54
CA ARG A 321 -26.56 -1.83 9.89
C ARG A 321 -27.53 -3.02 9.96
N PRO A 322 -27.37 -3.95 10.92
CA PRO A 322 -28.25 -5.12 11.01
C PRO A 322 -29.74 -4.80 11.01
N ASN A 323 -30.16 -3.74 11.70
CA ASN A 323 -31.56 -3.29 11.77
C ASN A 323 -32.07 -2.60 10.50
N GLU A 324 -31.19 -2.19 9.58
CA GLU A 324 -31.56 -1.52 8.33
C GLU A 324 -31.71 -2.51 7.17
N ARG A 325 -31.25 -3.75 7.34
CA ARG A 325 -31.28 -4.80 6.30
C ARG A 325 -32.66 -5.40 6.07
N THR A 326 -33.56 -5.28 7.04
CA THR A 326 -34.95 -5.80 6.97
C THR A 326 -35.95 -4.79 6.43
N ASP A 327 -35.68 -3.49 6.63
CA ASP A 327 -36.57 -2.38 6.24
C ASP A 327 -36.19 -1.72 4.91
N THR A 328 -35.07 -2.13 4.31
CA THR A 328 -34.67 -1.58 3.02
C THR A 328 -35.36 -2.35 1.89
N THR A 329 -36.30 -1.67 1.24
CA THR A 329 -36.43 -1.81 -0.22
C THR A 329 -35.03 -1.60 -0.77
N ALA A 330 -34.39 -2.69 -1.19
CA ALA A 330 -32.99 -2.72 -1.55
C ALA A 330 -32.68 -1.54 -2.48
N VAL A 331 -31.75 -0.67 -2.09
CA VAL A 331 -31.02 0.12 -3.08
C VAL A 331 -30.06 -0.86 -3.76
N THR A 332 -30.62 -1.77 -4.55
CA THR A 332 -29.89 -2.46 -5.60
C THR A 332 -29.33 -1.34 -6.46
N THR A 333 -28.01 -1.28 -6.57
CA THR A 333 -27.25 -0.26 -7.31
C THR A 333 -27.96 0.16 -8.60
N ALA A 334 -28.71 1.25 -8.56
CA ALA A 334 -29.23 1.93 -9.73
C ALA A 334 -28.08 2.75 -10.33
N VAL A 335 -27.16 2.08 -11.02
CA VAL A 335 -26.21 2.72 -11.96
C VAL A 335 -26.31 2.00 -13.31
N ALA A 336 -27.54 1.77 -13.76
CA ALA A 336 -27.84 1.27 -15.11
C ALA A 336 -28.71 2.24 -15.93
N ALA A 337 -29.07 3.42 -15.41
CA ALA A 337 -30.05 4.32 -16.05
C ALA A 337 -29.51 5.70 -16.47
N ALA A 338 -28.19 5.90 -16.55
CA ALA A 338 -27.61 7.19 -16.96
C ALA A 338 -26.75 7.11 -18.24
N VAL A 339 -26.92 6.06 -19.07
CA VAL A 339 -26.16 5.86 -20.32
C VAL A 339 -27.05 5.89 -21.57
N THR A 340 -28.36 6.16 -21.46
CA THR A 340 -29.28 6.09 -22.60
C THR A 340 -30.10 7.36 -22.87
N THR A 341 -29.62 8.54 -22.48
CA THR A 341 -30.28 9.80 -22.87
C THR A 341 -29.23 10.83 -23.25
N ASP A 342 -28.53 10.62 -24.37
CA ASP A 342 -27.81 11.69 -25.09
C ASP A 342 -27.50 11.28 -26.55
N THR A 343 -28.41 10.55 -27.18
CA THR A 343 -28.38 10.34 -28.64
C THR A 343 -29.80 10.35 -29.18
N GLU A 344 -30.39 11.54 -29.30
CA GLU A 344 -31.43 11.85 -30.28
C GLU A 344 -31.56 13.38 -30.37
N ALA A 345 -30.63 13.98 -31.11
CA ALA A 345 -30.85 15.25 -31.77
C ALA A 345 -30.58 15.02 -33.26
N GLU A 346 -31.62 14.62 -33.98
CA GLU A 346 -31.66 14.64 -35.44
C GLU A 346 -31.88 16.09 -35.94
N PRO A 347 -31.46 16.40 -37.17
CA PRO A 347 -31.29 17.76 -37.65
C PRO A 347 -32.58 18.35 -38.22
N ALA A 348 -32.71 19.68 -38.10
CA ALA A 348 -33.49 20.53 -38.99
C ALA A 348 -32.73 21.84 -39.21
#